data_AF-A0AAV1LLC4-F1
#
_entry.id   AF-A0AAV1LLC4-F1
#
_cell.length_a   1.000
_cell.length_b   1.000
_cell.length_c   1.000
_cell.angle_alpha   90.00
_cell.angle_beta   90.00
_cell.angle_gamma   90.00
#
_symmetry.space_group_name_H-M   'P 1'
#
loop_
_entity.id
_entity.type
_entity.pdbx_description
1 polymer ?
#
loop_
_entity_poly.entity_id
_entity_poly.type
_entity_poly.pdbx_seq_one_letter_code
_entity_poly.pdbx_strand_id
1 'polypeptide(L)'
;MEEDLLIGIALIFCLKKKKKRSYWMRETLKARGKYSATDYLKDLGIDGCLKDFIRMNSSEFEYLQNLVGVKIGKRDTNFRKSVSVTERFAVTLRFLSTGSSYKSLGNVFKLSDQVISIIMPEVCEALNEVLQEYIQIPTIPQEWLHVANTFKKNGILQIV
;
A
#
# COMPACT_ATOMS: atom_id res chain seq x y z
N MET A 1 -20.13 -9.18 -41.58
CA MET A 1 -20.16 -10.25 -40.53
C MET A 1 -19.29 -9.91 -39.34
N GLU A 2 -17.99 -9.64 -39.49
CA GLU A 2 -17.14 -9.26 -38.33
C GLU A 2 -17.43 -7.83 -37.82
N GLU A 3 -17.66 -6.87 -38.70
CA GLU A 3 -17.98 -5.48 -38.33
C GLU A 3 -19.32 -5.37 -37.58
N ASP A 4 -20.32 -6.13 -38.01
CA ASP A 4 -21.65 -6.15 -37.38
C ASP A 4 -21.60 -6.73 -35.95
N LEU A 5 -20.75 -7.72 -35.73
CA LEU A 5 -20.50 -8.29 -34.41
C LEU A 5 -19.81 -7.27 -33.49
N LEU A 6 -18.86 -6.51 -34.03
CA LEU A 6 -18.11 -5.49 -33.31
C LEU A 6 -19.01 -4.30 -32.92
N ILE A 7 -19.88 -3.88 -33.83
CA ILE A 7 -20.93 -2.86 -33.57
C ILE A 7 -21.92 -3.38 -32.51
N GLY A 8 -22.33 -4.65 -32.59
CA GLY A 8 -23.21 -5.27 -31.60
C GLY A 8 -22.61 -5.30 -30.19
N ILE A 9 -21.33 -5.68 -30.05
CA ILE A 9 -20.62 -5.68 -28.76
C ILE A 9 -20.45 -4.25 -28.23
N ALA A 10 -20.10 -3.29 -29.10
CA ALA A 10 -19.96 -1.89 -28.73
C ALA A 10 -21.30 -1.31 -28.23
N LEU A 11 -22.41 -1.60 -28.91
CA LEU A 11 -23.75 -1.20 -28.48
C LEU A 11 -24.14 -1.82 -27.14
N ILE A 12 -23.86 -3.10 -26.90
CA ILE A 12 -24.11 -3.74 -25.59
C ILE A 12 -23.31 -3.06 -24.47
N PHE A 13 -22.05 -2.71 -24.75
CA PHE A 13 -21.20 -2.00 -23.78
C PHE A 13 -21.72 -0.58 -23.50
N CYS A 14 -22.15 0.14 -24.54
CA CYS A 14 -22.69 1.49 -24.43
C CYS A 14 -24.07 1.55 -23.78
N LEU A 15 -24.93 0.53 -23.99
CA LEU A 15 -26.29 0.46 -23.48
C LEU A 15 -26.40 -0.12 -22.06
N LYS A 16 -25.29 -0.62 -21.49
CA LYS A 16 -25.24 -1.05 -20.08
C LYS A 16 -25.51 0.14 -19.15
N LYS A 17 -26.76 0.27 -18.70
CA LYS A 17 -27.14 1.25 -17.66
C LYS A 17 -26.27 1.03 -16.43
N LYS A 18 -25.52 2.08 -16.04
CA LYS A 18 -24.72 2.05 -14.81
C LYS A 18 -25.64 1.76 -13.64
N LYS A 19 -25.38 0.65 -12.94
CA LYS A 19 -26.16 0.25 -11.76
C LYS A 19 -26.10 1.39 -10.74
N LYS A 20 -27.24 1.95 -10.36
CA LYS A 20 -27.31 2.98 -9.31
C LYS A 20 -26.73 2.39 -8.03
N ARG A 21 -25.80 3.11 -7.39
CA ARG A 21 -25.22 2.67 -6.11
C ARG A 21 -26.33 2.63 -5.07
N SER A 22 -26.47 1.51 -4.36
CA SER A 22 -27.43 1.38 -3.25
C SER A 22 -27.01 2.19 -2.02
N TYR A 23 -25.72 2.40 -1.84
CA TYR A 23 -25.15 3.21 -0.76
C TYR A 23 -23.90 3.95 -1.24
N TRP A 24 -23.65 5.12 -0.65
CA TRP A 24 -22.45 5.92 -0.92
C TRP A 24 -21.18 5.25 -0.37
N MET A 25 -21.27 4.65 0.82
CA MET A 25 -20.17 3.95 1.48
C MET A 25 -20.69 2.73 2.24
N ARG A 26 -19.94 1.62 2.23
CA ARG A 26 -20.24 0.42 3.01
C ARG A 26 -20.18 0.72 4.50
N GLU A 27 -21.06 0.10 5.28
CA GLU A 27 -21.10 0.29 6.73
C GLU A 27 -19.77 -0.12 7.40
N THR A 28 -19.13 -1.18 6.90
CA THR A 28 -17.82 -1.63 7.37
C THR A 28 -16.70 -0.59 7.15
N LEU A 29 -16.82 0.27 6.14
CA LEU A 29 -15.88 1.35 5.87
C LEU A 29 -16.20 2.63 6.65
N LYS A 30 -17.48 2.85 6.99
CA LYS A 30 -17.89 3.93 7.91
C LYS A 30 -17.37 3.66 9.32
N ALA A 31 -17.39 2.40 9.74
CA ALA A 31 -16.86 1.94 11.01
C ALA A 31 -15.32 1.89 11.06
N ARG A 32 -14.58 2.72 10.30
CA ARG A 32 -13.11 2.69 10.25
C ARG A 32 -12.46 2.90 11.61
N GLY A 33 -13.06 3.72 12.48
CA GLY A 33 -12.57 3.93 13.84
C GLY A 33 -12.83 2.78 14.81
N LYS A 34 -13.61 1.77 14.41
CA LYS A 34 -13.92 0.59 15.20
C LYS A 34 -13.11 -0.58 14.63
N TYR A 35 -12.15 -1.08 15.42
CA TYR A 35 -11.12 -2.02 14.94
C TYR A 35 -10.26 -1.42 13.82
N SER A 36 -9.84 -0.16 13.98
CA SER A 36 -8.90 0.46 13.05
C SER A 36 -7.60 -0.33 13.04
N ALA A 37 -6.96 -0.42 11.87
CA ALA A 37 -5.62 -0.99 11.79
C ALA A 37 -4.60 -0.24 12.66
N THR A 38 -4.84 1.02 13.03
CA THR A 38 -3.95 1.74 13.96
C THR A 38 -3.89 1.10 15.34
N ASP A 39 -5.03 0.71 15.90
CA ASP A 39 -5.09 0.06 17.21
C ASP A 39 -4.47 -1.34 17.12
N TYR A 40 -4.79 -2.08 16.06
CA TYR A 40 -4.18 -3.39 15.81
C TYR A 40 -2.65 -3.32 15.65
N LEU A 41 -2.12 -2.30 14.99
CA LEU A 41 -0.67 -2.10 14.87
C LEU A 41 -0.01 -1.78 16.22
N LYS A 42 -0.70 -1.06 17.12
CA LYS A 42 -0.21 -0.82 18.47
C LYS A 42 -0.20 -2.10 19.29
N ASP A 43 -1.26 -2.89 19.20
CA ASP A 43 -1.36 -4.20 19.88
C ASP A 43 -0.21 -5.11 19.42
N LEU A 44 0.01 -5.20 18.10
CA LEU A 44 1.15 -5.93 17.52
C LEU A 44 2.52 -5.39 17.97
N GLY A 45 2.62 -4.09 18.22
CA GLY A 45 3.83 -3.46 18.75
C GLY A 45 4.12 -3.88 20.19
N ILE A 46 3.09 -4.01 21.02
CA ILE A 46 3.19 -4.48 22.41
C ILE A 46 3.62 -5.95 22.45
N ASP A 47 3.02 -6.78 21.59
CA ASP A 47 3.33 -8.21 21.52
C ASP A 47 4.68 -8.51 20.82
N GLY A 48 5.33 -7.50 20.24
CA GLY A 48 6.54 -7.67 19.42
C GLY A 48 6.29 -8.34 18.06
N CYS A 49 5.03 -8.63 17.73
CA CYS A 49 4.59 -9.30 16.50
C CYS A 49 4.57 -8.37 15.27
N LEU A 50 4.84 -7.07 15.43
CA LEU A 50 4.87 -6.11 14.33
C LEU A 50 5.83 -6.53 13.21
N LYS A 51 6.97 -7.13 13.57
CA LYS A 51 7.96 -7.62 12.60
C LYS A 51 7.38 -8.69 11.68
N ASP A 52 6.53 -9.58 12.17
CA ASP A 52 5.88 -10.58 11.31
C ASP A 52 4.80 -9.95 10.42
N PHE A 53 4.21 -8.85 10.89
CA PHE A 53 3.17 -8.16 10.16
C PHE A 53 3.70 -7.31 8.99
N ILE A 54 4.76 -6.53 9.18
CA ILE A 54 5.32 -5.62 8.15
C ILE A 54 6.77 -5.92 7.73
N ARG A 55 7.39 -6.97 8.29
CA ARG A 55 8.82 -7.31 8.08
C ARG A 55 9.80 -6.21 8.51
N MET A 56 9.43 -5.41 9.50
CA MET A 56 10.19 -4.29 10.03
C MET A 56 9.99 -4.16 11.54
N ASN A 57 11.03 -3.75 12.28
CA ASN A 57 10.92 -3.56 13.73
C ASN A 57 10.18 -2.25 14.06
N SER A 58 9.64 -2.15 15.28
CA SER A 58 8.87 -0.96 15.71
C SER A 58 9.67 0.34 15.65
N SER A 59 10.94 0.33 16.07
CA SER A 59 11.80 1.51 16.05
C SER A 59 12.12 1.97 14.61
N GLU A 60 12.36 1.04 13.69
CA GLU A 60 12.61 1.33 12.28
C GLU A 60 11.36 1.90 11.61
N PHE A 61 10.21 1.33 11.93
CA PHE A 61 8.92 1.80 11.44
C PHE A 61 8.65 3.24 11.88
N GLU A 62 8.84 3.57 13.16
CA GLU A 62 8.64 4.91 13.69
C GLU A 62 9.62 5.92 13.06
N TYR A 63 10.90 5.55 12.94
CA TYR A 63 11.91 6.39 12.31
C TYR A 63 11.57 6.72 10.86
N LEU A 64 11.26 5.72 10.03
CA LEU A 64 10.91 5.91 8.63
C LEU A 64 9.57 6.65 8.48
N GLN A 65 8.60 6.35 9.33
CA GLN A 65 7.32 7.04 9.33
C GLN A 65 7.51 8.54 9.60
N ASN A 66 8.39 8.93 10.51
CA ASN A 66 8.65 10.34 10.81
C ASN A 66 9.30 11.08 9.63
N LEU A 67 10.20 10.43 8.89
CA LEU A 67 10.81 10.99 7.69
C LEU A 67 9.79 11.16 6.54
N VAL A 68 9.00 10.11 6.28
CA VAL A 68 8.03 10.08 5.18
C VAL A 68 6.77 10.89 5.51
N GLY A 69 6.43 11.00 6.79
CA GLY A 69 5.15 11.54 7.28
C GLY A 69 4.86 12.97 6.84
N VAL A 70 5.90 13.79 6.68
CA VAL A 70 5.80 15.18 6.20
C VAL A 70 5.24 15.23 4.77
N LYS A 71 5.58 14.24 3.93
CA LYS A 71 5.16 14.18 2.52
C LYS A 71 3.80 13.51 2.33
N ILE A 72 3.51 12.46 3.10
CA ILE A 72 2.29 11.66 2.94
C ILE A 72 1.13 12.12 3.84
N GLY A 73 1.33 13.12 4.70
CA GLY A 73 0.27 13.69 5.52
C GLY A 73 -0.86 14.28 4.67
N LYS A 74 -2.11 14.01 5.05
CA LYS A 74 -3.29 14.70 4.49
C LYS A 74 -4.06 15.36 5.62
N ARG A 75 -4.76 16.45 5.29
CA ARG A 75 -5.63 17.16 6.24
C ARG A 75 -7.01 16.53 6.24
N ASP A 76 -7.65 16.56 7.41
CA ASP A 76 -9.04 16.17 7.53
C ASP A 76 -9.96 17.14 6.77
N THR A 77 -11.05 16.60 6.24
CA THR A 77 -12.09 17.38 5.55
C THR A 77 -13.40 17.27 6.29
N ASN A 78 -14.32 18.21 6.06
CA ASN A 78 -15.67 18.20 6.65
C ASN A 78 -16.51 16.98 6.25
N PHE A 79 -16.17 16.30 5.15
CA PHE A 79 -16.92 15.15 4.64
C PHE A 79 -16.39 13.82 5.19
N ARG A 80 -15.06 13.66 5.31
CA ARG A 80 -14.43 12.43 5.78
C ARG A 80 -13.09 12.72 6.43
N LYS A 81 -12.82 12.01 7.55
CA LYS A 81 -11.48 11.94 8.15
C LYS A 81 -10.49 11.33 7.16
N SER A 82 -9.36 11.99 6.99
CA SER A 82 -8.23 11.50 6.19
C SER A 82 -7.71 10.18 6.74
N VAL A 83 -7.02 9.40 5.90
CA VAL A 83 -6.31 8.19 6.35
C VAL A 83 -5.03 8.67 7.04
N SER A 84 -4.79 8.22 8.26
CA SER A 84 -3.67 8.73 9.06
C SER A 84 -2.33 8.34 8.44
N VAL A 85 -1.27 9.11 8.69
CA VAL A 85 0.09 8.80 8.20
C VAL A 85 0.50 7.37 8.54
N THR A 86 0.22 6.93 9.78
CA THR A 86 0.50 5.56 10.23
C THR A 86 -0.24 4.51 9.39
N GLU A 87 -1.55 4.70 9.13
CA GLU A 87 -2.34 3.77 8.30
C GLU A 87 -1.82 3.73 6.86
N ARG A 88 -1.52 4.91 6.29
CA ARG A 88 -1.00 5.04 4.92
C ARG A 88 0.34 4.32 4.77
N PHE A 89 1.23 4.47 5.75
CA PHE A 89 2.55 3.86 5.72
C PHE A 89 2.46 2.35 5.94
N ALA A 90 1.72 1.90 6.95
CA ALA A 90 1.59 0.49 7.28
C ALA A 90 0.90 -0.33 6.17
N VAL A 91 -0.11 0.21 5.49
CA VAL A 91 -0.76 -0.51 4.37
C VAL A 91 0.20 -0.73 3.21
N THR A 92 1.06 0.25 2.91
CA THR A 92 2.09 0.15 1.88
C THR A 92 3.16 -0.86 2.26
N LEU A 93 3.71 -0.80 3.48
CA LEU A 93 4.71 -1.78 3.93
C LEU A 93 4.16 -3.21 3.97
N ARG A 94 2.90 -3.38 4.39
CA ARG A 94 2.24 -4.68 4.35
C ARG A 94 2.11 -5.20 2.92
N PHE A 95 1.79 -4.33 1.97
CA PHE A 95 1.74 -4.69 0.55
C PHE A 95 3.12 -5.11 0.02
N LEU A 96 4.15 -4.30 0.27
CA LEU A 96 5.52 -4.58 -0.19
C LEU A 96 6.09 -5.86 0.41
N SER A 97 5.76 -6.17 1.67
CA SER A 97 6.26 -7.36 2.35
C SER A 97 5.51 -8.66 2.00
N THR A 98 4.22 -8.59 1.67
CA THR A 98 3.38 -9.79 1.45
C THR A 98 2.90 -9.97 0.01
N GLY A 99 2.94 -8.93 -0.83
CA GLY A 99 2.35 -8.94 -2.18
C GLY A 99 0.83 -9.17 -2.18
N SER A 100 0.14 -8.90 -1.07
CA SER A 100 -1.28 -9.20 -0.93
C SER A 100 -2.18 -8.31 -1.79
N SER A 101 -3.35 -8.83 -2.21
CA SER A 101 -4.30 -8.05 -3.02
C SER A 101 -4.84 -6.83 -2.27
N TYR A 102 -5.19 -5.76 -2.99
CA TYR A 102 -5.80 -4.57 -2.38
C TYR A 102 -7.09 -4.88 -1.63
N LYS A 103 -7.86 -5.87 -2.08
CA LYS A 103 -9.08 -6.31 -1.39
C LYS A 103 -8.77 -6.93 -0.02
N SER A 104 -7.71 -7.73 0.06
CA SER A 104 -7.24 -8.32 1.33
C SER A 104 -6.77 -7.23 2.28
N LEU A 105 -5.98 -6.28 1.79
CA LEU A 105 -5.54 -5.12 2.57
C LEU A 105 -6.73 -4.25 3.01
N GLY A 106 -7.68 -3.99 2.12
CA GLY A 106 -8.88 -3.22 2.42
C GLY A 106 -9.73 -3.82 3.53
N ASN A 107 -9.77 -5.16 3.63
CA ASN A 107 -10.46 -5.83 4.73
C ASN A 107 -9.76 -5.66 6.07
N VAL A 108 -8.42 -5.64 6.09
CA VAL A 108 -7.60 -5.45 7.30
C VAL A 108 -7.62 -3.99 7.75
N PHE A 109 -7.29 -3.07 6.84
CA PHE A 109 -7.16 -1.63 7.11
C PHE A 109 -8.48 -0.86 7.05
N LYS A 110 -9.59 -1.51 6.66
CA LYS A 110 -10.91 -0.87 6.44
C LYS A 110 -10.82 0.30 5.44
N LEU A 111 -10.00 0.11 4.41
CA LEU A 111 -9.84 1.05 3.29
C LEU A 111 -10.48 0.47 2.04
N SER A 112 -10.98 1.34 1.16
CA SER A 112 -11.44 0.89 -0.16
C SER A 112 -10.25 0.68 -1.08
N ASP A 113 -10.37 -0.28 -2.00
CA ASP A 113 -9.33 -0.60 -2.98
C ASP A 113 -8.86 0.65 -3.75
N GLN A 114 -9.78 1.57 -4.07
CA GLN A 114 -9.45 2.84 -4.74
C GLN A 114 -8.59 3.78 -3.88
N VAL A 115 -8.78 3.76 -2.56
CA VAL A 115 -7.98 4.59 -1.65
C VAL A 115 -6.59 3.98 -1.53
N ILE A 116 -6.49 2.66 -1.43
CA ILE A 116 -5.20 1.96 -1.40
C ILE A 116 -4.42 2.22 -2.69
N SER A 117 -5.07 2.16 -3.86
CA SER A 117 -4.40 2.43 -5.14
C SER A 117 -3.87 3.86 -5.27
N ILE A 118 -4.43 4.83 -4.54
CA ILE A 118 -3.93 6.21 -4.47
C ILE A 118 -2.79 6.31 -3.45
N ILE A 119 -2.93 5.66 -2.30
CA ILE A 119 -1.91 5.69 -1.24
C ILE A 119 -0.61 5.04 -1.70
N MET A 120 -0.69 3.91 -2.41
CA MET A 120 0.47 3.12 -2.80
C MET A 120 1.55 3.92 -3.54
N PRO A 121 1.25 4.59 -4.68
CA PRO A 121 2.26 5.39 -5.38
C PRO A 121 2.73 6.59 -4.56
N GLU A 122 1.84 7.30 -3.85
CA GLU A 122 2.24 8.46 -3.02
C GLU A 122 3.27 8.07 -1.94
N VAL A 123 3.10 6.91 -1.31
CA VAL A 123 4.01 6.44 -0.27
C VAL A 123 5.29 5.86 -0.87
N CYS A 124 5.21 5.12 -1.98
CA CYS A 124 6.40 4.59 -2.66
C CYS A 124 7.30 5.70 -3.20
N GLU A 125 6.72 6.77 -3.76
CA GLU A 125 7.47 7.94 -4.22
C GLU A 125 8.18 8.64 -3.06
N ALA A 126 7.46 8.90 -1.96
CA ALA A 126 8.05 9.50 -0.77
C ALA A 126 9.14 8.62 -0.14
N LEU A 127 8.98 7.29 -0.15
CA LEU A 127 10.01 6.35 0.27
C LEU A 127 11.24 6.41 -0.62
N ASN A 128 11.06 6.45 -1.95
CA ASN A 128 12.15 6.51 -2.90
C ASN A 128 12.98 7.79 -2.71
N GLU A 129 12.33 8.92 -2.45
CA GLU A 129 13.02 10.19 -2.17
C GLU A 129 13.79 10.16 -0.84
N VAL A 130 13.17 9.64 0.24
CA VAL A 130 13.81 9.58 1.57
C VAL A 130 14.96 8.58 1.61
N LEU A 131 14.84 7.47 0.90
CA LEU A 131 15.82 6.38 0.90
C LEU A 131 16.85 6.49 -0.23
N GLN A 132 16.77 7.52 -1.07
CA GLN A 132 17.66 7.68 -2.23
C GLN A 132 19.15 7.62 -1.86
N GLU A 133 19.52 8.19 -0.70
CA GLU A 133 20.91 8.18 -0.22
C GLU A 133 21.36 6.82 0.34
N TYR A 134 20.41 5.94 0.69
CA TYR A 134 20.65 4.62 1.27
C TYR A 134 20.57 3.49 0.25
N ILE A 135 20.12 3.75 -0.97
CA ILE A 135 19.94 2.75 -2.02
C ILE A 135 21.07 2.93 -3.04
N GLN A 136 22.10 2.09 -2.99
CA GLN A 136 23.08 2.03 -4.06
C GLN A 136 22.61 1.09 -5.16
N ILE A 137 22.30 1.64 -6.33
CA ILE A 137 21.96 0.85 -7.51
C ILE A 137 23.27 0.46 -8.21
N PRO A 138 23.59 -0.84 -8.30
CA PRO A 138 24.77 -1.29 -9.02
C PRO A 138 24.73 -0.80 -10.46
N THR A 139 25.78 -0.13 -10.92
CA THR A 139 25.86 0.37 -12.30
C THR A 139 26.69 -0.56 -13.18
N ILE A 140 27.51 -1.40 -12.56
CA ILE A 140 28.49 -2.26 -13.22
C ILE A 140 28.01 -3.73 -13.20
N PRO A 141 28.14 -4.49 -14.31
CA PRO A 141 27.70 -5.90 -14.35
C PRO A 141 28.33 -6.80 -13.27
N GLN A 142 29.58 -6.53 -12.89
CA GLN A 142 30.26 -7.26 -11.82
C GLN A 142 29.61 -7.05 -10.44
N GLU A 143 29.13 -5.83 -10.16
CA GLU A 143 28.42 -5.52 -8.91
C GLU A 143 27.06 -6.23 -8.88
N TRP A 144 26.34 -6.26 -10.00
CA TRP A 144 25.12 -7.06 -10.13
C TRP A 144 25.36 -8.55 -9.86
N LEU A 145 26.45 -9.10 -10.39
CA LEU A 145 26.84 -10.48 -10.13
C LEU A 145 27.15 -10.71 -8.63
N HIS A 146 27.79 -9.75 -7.98
CA HIS A 146 28.05 -9.80 -6.54
C HIS A 146 26.74 -9.80 -5.75
N VAL A 147 25.82 -8.87 -6.01
CA VAL A 147 24.50 -8.80 -5.35
C VAL A 147 23.71 -10.09 -5.57
N ALA A 148 23.69 -10.63 -6.79
CA ALA A 148 23.01 -11.88 -7.11
C ALA A 148 23.58 -13.08 -6.34
N ASN A 149 24.91 -13.16 -6.21
CA ASN A 149 25.57 -14.22 -5.45
C ASN A 149 25.30 -14.11 -3.95
N THR A 150 25.32 -12.89 -3.40
CA THR A 150 24.97 -12.62 -1.99
C THR A 150 23.52 -13.00 -1.71
N PHE A 151 22.60 -12.64 -2.61
CA PHE A 151 21.20 -13.04 -2.52
C PHE A 151 21.04 -14.56 -2.55
N LYS A 152 21.70 -15.25 -3.48
CA LYS A 152 21.65 -16.72 -3.59
C LYS A 152 22.14 -17.42 -2.32
N LYS A 153 23.12 -16.83 -1.62
CA LYS A 153 23.69 -17.37 -0.39
C LYS A 153 22.84 -17.10 0.85
N ASN A 154 22.29 -15.89 0.97
CA ASN A 154 21.66 -15.41 2.21
C ASN A 154 20.13 -15.31 2.14
N GLY A 155 19.52 -15.42 0.95
CA GLY A 155 18.08 -15.31 0.73
C GLY A 155 17.49 -13.91 0.91
N ILE A 156 18.33 -12.90 1.14
CA ILE A 156 17.93 -11.50 1.37
C ILE A 156 18.68 -10.61 0.38
N LEU A 157 17.96 -9.71 -0.30
CA LEU A 157 18.57 -8.67 -1.11
C LEU A 157 19.13 -7.62 -0.14
N GLN A 158 20.41 -7.71 0.18
CA GLN A 158 21.13 -6.55 0.71
C GLN A 158 21.37 -5.62 -0.48
N ILE A 159 20.52 -4.61 -0.60
CA ILE A 159 20.90 -3.41 -1.32
C ILE A 159 21.92 -2.71 -0.43
N VAL A 160 23.13 -2.51 -0.97
CA VAL A 160 24.23 -1.82 -0.30
C VAL A 160 23.88 -0.35 -0.11
#